data_AF-A0A1S8LFV9-F1
#
_entry.id   AF-A0A1S8LFV9-F1
#
_cell.length_a   1.000
_cell.length_b   1.000
_cell.length_c   1.000
_cell.angle_alpha   90.00
_cell.angle_beta   90.00
_cell.angle_gamma   90.00
#
_symmetry.space_group_name_H-M   'P 1'
#
loop_
_entity.id
_entity.type
_entity.pdbx_description
1 polymer ?
#
loop_
_entity_poly.entity_id
_entity_poly.type
_entity_poly.pdbx_seq_one_letter_code
_entity_poly.pdbx_strand_id
1 'polypeptide(L)'
;MKKYKIFNRIITIALLLIVTLCAFCGCSNNSSSNTENTTKKVVDKDNIKKTYNTGLKDLEKSSAITKEQSAAVLTALMDNVTKATGKPKDALDKLVKDKVITQDQENKIIDALKIK
;
A
#
# COMPACT_ATOMS: atom_id res chain seq x y z
N MET A 1 -4.57 -18.97 -33.88
CA MET A 1 -4.87 -17.87 -32.93
C MET A 1 -4.24 -18.21 -31.59
N LYS A 2 -3.15 -17.54 -31.21
CA LYS A 2 -2.44 -17.77 -29.93
C LYS A 2 -3.14 -16.98 -28.82
N LYS A 3 -3.73 -17.66 -27.84
CA LYS A 3 -4.08 -17.06 -26.54
C LYS A 3 -3.63 -18.02 -25.43
N TYR A 4 -2.41 -17.79 -24.99
CA TYR A 4 -1.66 -18.49 -23.95
C TYR A 4 -2.40 -18.39 -22.62
N LYS A 5 -3.21 -19.42 -22.36
CA LYS A 5 -3.96 -19.66 -21.13
C LYS A 5 -3.12 -20.52 -20.17
N ILE A 6 -1.84 -20.17 -19.97
CA ILE A 6 -0.81 -21.07 -19.38
C ILE A 6 0.10 -20.43 -18.31
N PHE A 7 -0.05 -19.16 -17.94
CA PHE A 7 0.83 -18.56 -16.92
C PHE A 7 0.42 -18.89 -15.47
N ASN A 8 -0.06 -20.11 -15.22
CA ASN A 8 -0.54 -20.55 -13.91
C ASN A 8 0.44 -21.46 -13.15
N ARG A 9 1.65 -21.76 -13.68
CA ARG A 9 2.65 -22.61 -13.02
C ARG A 9 4.06 -22.42 -13.56
N ILE A 10 4.70 -21.26 -13.40
CA ILE A 10 6.15 -21.19 -13.62
C ILE A 10 6.77 -20.16 -12.66
N ILE A 11 7.92 -20.53 -12.12
CA ILE A 11 8.98 -19.67 -11.58
C ILE A 11 8.89 -19.45 -10.06
N THR A 12 9.29 -20.44 -9.25
CA THR A 12 10.69 -20.76 -8.89
C THR A 12 11.13 -19.95 -7.67
N ILE A 13 11.36 -20.73 -6.61
CA ILE A 13 12.17 -20.46 -5.43
C ILE A 13 13.45 -19.69 -5.80
N ALA A 14 13.86 -18.80 -4.89
CA ALA A 14 15.21 -18.23 -4.71
C ALA A 14 15.28 -16.71 -4.94
N LEU A 15 15.51 -16.02 -3.83
CA LEU A 15 16.60 -15.06 -3.54
C LEU A 15 16.04 -13.96 -2.64
N LEU A 16 16.73 -13.43 -1.63
CA LEU A 16 17.94 -13.75 -0.89
C LEU A 16 17.93 -12.68 0.21
N LEU A 17 18.52 -12.99 1.36
CA LEU A 17 18.75 -12.11 2.49
C LEU A 17 19.14 -10.67 2.08
N ILE A 18 18.40 -9.69 2.61
CA ILE A 18 19.00 -8.41 3.01
C ILE A 18 18.50 -8.11 4.44
N VAL A 19 19.32 -8.53 5.40
CA VAL A 19 19.36 -7.87 6.71
C VAL A 19 19.98 -6.50 6.46
N THR A 20 19.20 -5.44 6.66
CA THR A 20 19.75 -4.11 6.86
C THR A 20 18.99 -3.48 8.00
N LEU A 21 19.67 -3.39 9.15
CA LEU A 21 19.26 -2.56 10.27
C LEU A 21 19.02 -1.15 9.76
N CYS A 22 17.81 -0.63 9.95
CA CYS A 22 17.59 0.80 10.07
C CYS A 22 16.90 1.04 11.41
N ALA A 23 17.70 1.41 12.40
CA ALA A 23 17.22 2.10 13.58
C ALA A 23 16.76 3.50 13.14
N PHE A 24 15.47 3.67 12.86
CA PHE A 24 14.87 5.01 12.83
C PHE A 24 14.35 5.33 14.22
N CYS A 25 15.21 5.95 15.01
CA CYS A 25 14.81 6.81 16.11
C CYS A 25 14.48 8.16 15.49
N GLY A 26 13.20 8.56 15.52
CA GLY A 26 12.74 9.87 15.10
C GLY A 26 11.68 10.35 16.08
N CYS A 27 12.08 11.18 17.02
CA CYS A 27 11.19 11.91 17.91
C CYS A 27 10.14 12.69 17.11
N SER A 28 8.89 12.68 17.56
CA SER A 28 7.93 13.73 17.23
C SER A 28 6.97 13.94 18.40
N ASN A 29 7.39 14.82 19.32
CA ASN A 29 6.54 15.40 20.35
C ASN A 29 6.51 16.93 20.09
N ASN A 30 5.39 17.48 19.65
CA ASN A 30 4.66 18.50 20.40
C ASN A 30 3.31 18.84 19.76
N SER A 31 2.38 19.16 20.65
CA SER A 31 1.00 19.60 20.45
C SER A 31 0.83 20.79 19.49
N SER A 32 -0.26 20.82 18.73
CA SER A 32 -1.13 22.01 18.66
C SER A 32 -2.44 21.67 17.95
N SER A 33 -3.52 21.88 18.68
CA SER A 33 -4.90 21.96 18.21
C SER A 33 -5.09 23.06 17.18
N ASN A 34 -5.85 22.79 16.11
CA ASN A 34 -6.83 23.77 15.64
C ASN A 34 -8.03 23.06 15.00
N THR A 35 -9.18 23.21 15.64
CA THR A 35 -10.50 22.95 15.05
C THR A 35 -10.86 24.20 14.28
N GLU A 36 -10.86 24.13 12.94
CA GLU A 36 -11.51 25.15 12.12
C GLU A 36 -12.37 24.50 11.04
N ASN A 37 -13.66 24.76 11.17
CA ASN A 37 -14.74 24.39 10.28
C ASN A 37 -14.72 25.29 9.05
N THR A 38 -14.46 24.70 7.87
CA THR A 38 -14.84 25.28 6.58
C THR A 38 -15.44 24.15 5.76
N THR A 39 -16.54 24.42 5.06
CA THR A 39 -17.26 23.52 4.14
C THR A 39 -16.37 23.10 2.97
N LYS A 40 -15.43 22.22 3.27
CA LYS A 40 -14.52 21.51 2.38
C LYS A 40 -14.98 20.06 2.43
N LYS A 41 -14.89 19.31 1.33
CA LYS A 41 -14.94 17.84 1.40
C LYS A 41 -13.75 17.42 2.25
N VAL A 42 -13.91 17.39 3.57
CA VAL A 42 -12.87 16.98 4.52
C VAL A 42 -12.62 15.53 4.19
N VAL A 43 -11.54 15.29 3.47
CA VAL A 43 -11.04 13.94 3.23
C VAL A 43 -10.68 13.42 4.61
N ASP A 44 -11.54 12.55 5.14
CA ASP A 44 -11.36 11.93 6.44
C ASP A 44 -10.21 10.93 6.36
N LYS A 45 -8.99 11.47 6.48
CA LYS A 45 -7.75 10.72 6.30
C LYS A 45 -7.67 9.58 7.32
N ASP A 46 -8.18 9.76 8.53
CA ASP A 46 -8.14 8.75 9.58
C ASP A 46 -9.06 7.57 9.24
N ASN A 47 -10.29 7.83 8.78
CA ASN A 47 -11.18 6.76 8.32
C ASN A 47 -10.69 6.07 7.05
N ILE A 48 -10.06 6.79 6.12
CA ILE A 48 -9.43 6.18 4.94
C ILE A 48 -8.24 5.31 5.35
N LYS A 49 -7.36 5.80 6.24
CA LYS A 49 -6.22 5.03 6.77
C LYS A 49 -6.69 3.76 7.46
N LYS A 50 -7.75 3.84 8.25
CA LYS A 50 -8.35 2.68 8.94
C LYS A 50 -8.89 1.65 7.94
N THR A 51 -9.59 2.10 6.90
CA THR A 51 -10.10 1.25 5.82
C THR A 51 -8.96 0.51 5.11
N TYR A 52 -7.92 1.23 4.67
CA TYR A 52 -6.76 0.63 4.02
C TYR A 52 -6.01 -0.33 4.94
N ASN A 53 -5.74 0.06 6.17
CA ASN A 53 -5.05 -0.80 7.14
C ASN A 53 -5.83 -2.10 7.42
N THR A 54 -7.16 -2.04 7.45
CA THR A 54 -8.00 -3.23 7.66
C THR A 54 -7.85 -4.21 6.49
N GLY A 55 -8.01 -3.74 5.26
CA GLY A 55 -7.86 -4.60 4.07
C GLY A 55 -6.44 -5.15 3.92
N LEU A 56 -5.42 -4.34 4.20
CA LEU A 56 -4.02 -4.79 4.15
C LEU A 56 -3.70 -5.84 5.23
N LYS A 57 -4.24 -5.69 6.44
CA LYS A 57 -4.10 -6.71 7.50
C LYS A 57 -4.72 -8.04 7.11
N ASP A 58 -5.84 -8.04 6.40
CA ASP A 58 -6.45 -9.29 5.94
C ASP A 58 -5.60 -9.95 4.83
N LEU A 59 -4.95 -9.14 3.98
CA LEU A 59 -3.96 -9.63 3.03
C LEU A 59 -2.71 -10.19 3.72
N GLU A 60 -2.21 -9.54 4.78
CA GLU A 60 -1.11 -10.06 5.62
C GLU A 60 -1.46 -11.42 6.22
N LYS A 61 -2.66 -11.56 6.82
CA LYS A 61 -3.12 -12.83 7.40
C LYS A 61 -3.22 -13.94 6.36
N SER A 62 -3.65 -13.60 5.14
CA SER A 62 -3.70 -14.55 4.02
C SER A 62 -2.33 -14.86 3.41
N SER A 63 -1.24 -14.27 3.95
CA SER A 63 0.12 -14.32 3.41
C SER A 63 0.21 -13.85 1.96
N ALA A 64 -0.74 -13.03 1.50
CA ALA A 64 -0.73 -12.43 0.17
C ALA A 64 0.34 -11.34 0.06
N ILE A 65 0.60 -10.62 1.15
CA ILE A 65 1.65 -9.59 1.28
C ILE A 65 2.35 -9.73 2.63
N THR A 66 3.58 -9.25 2.75
CA THR A 66 4.29 -9.16 4.04
C THR A 66 3.89 -7.90 4.81
N LYS A 67 4.28 -7.84 6.09
CA LYS A 67 4.06 -6.67 6.94
C LYS A 67 4.78 -5.42 6.40
N GLU A 68 5.98 -5.59 5.86
CA GLU A 68 6.77 -4.53 5.26
C GLU A 68 6.10 -4.01 3.97
N GLN A 69 5.61 -4.93 3.14
CA GLN A 69 4.85 -4.59 1.93
C GLN A 69 3.55 -3.83 2.29
N SER A 70 2.82 -4.29 3.31
CA SER A 70 1.64 -3.61 3.83
C SER A 70 1.94 -2.19 4.29
N ALA A 71 3.01 -1.98 5.06
CA ALA A 71 3.41 -0.66 5.51
C ALA A 71 3.79 0.28 4.34
N ALA A 72 4.51 -0.23 3.34
CA ALA A 72 4.87 0.52 2.14
C ALA A 72 3.64 0.91 1.31
N VAL A 73 2.70 -0.03 1.12
CA VAL A 73 1.43 0.21 0.41
C VAL A 73 0.58 1.24 1.15
N LEU A 74 0.42 1.10 2.46
CA LEU A 74 -0.33 2.05 3.27
C LEU A 74 0.27 3.46 3.16
N THR A 75 1.59 3.58 3.22
CA THR A 75 2.30 4.86 3.09
C THR A 75 2.07 5.47 1.72
N ALA A 76 2.24 4.69 0.64
CA ALA A 76 2.06 5.18 -0.73
C ALA A 76 0.61 5.63 -1.01
N LEU A 77 -0.38 4.87 -0.55
CA LEU A 77 -1.79 5.22 -0.68
C LEU A 77 -2.15 6.46 0.14
N MET A 78 -1.57 6.63 1.33
CA MET A 78 -1.83 7.79 2.18
C MET A 78 -1.13 9.06 1.74
N ASP A 79 0.04 8.93 1.13
CA ASP A 79 0.73 10.04 0.48
C ASP A 79 -0.09 10.58 -0.70
N ASN A 80 -0.65 9.68 -1.52
CA ASN A 80 -1.58 10.01 -2.61
C ASN A 80 -2.81 10.79 -2.11
N VAL A 81 -3.46 10.31 -1.04
CA VAL A 81 -4.61 10.97 -0.39
C VAL A 81 -4.23 12.33 0.21
N THR A 82 -3.04 12.45 0.80
CA THR A 82 -2.58 13.69 1.44
C THR A 82 -2.23 14.77 0.42
N LYS A 83 -1.55 14.39 -0.65
CA LYS A 83 -1.18 15.31 -1.74
C LYS A 83 -2.35 15.57 -2.69
N ALA A 84 -3.43 14.79 -2.62
CA ALA A 84 -4.52 14.77 -3.58
C ALA A 84 -4.03 14.62 -5.04
N THR A 85 -2.91 13.91 -5.22
CA THR A 85 -2.23 13.78 -6.50
C THR A 85 -2.43 12.39 -7.08
N GLY A 86 -2.99 12.29 -8.29
CA GLY A 86 -3.03 11.06 -9.08
C GLY A 86 -4.05 10.03 -8.58
N LYS A 87 -4.03 8.84 -9.19
CA LYS A 87 -4.92 7.73 -8.82
C LYS A 87 -4.21 6.86 -7.78
N PRO A 88 -4.93 6.28 -6.81
CA PRO A 88 -4.32 5.34 -5.86
C PRO A 88 -3.63 4.16 -6.57
N LYS A 89 -4.15 3.77 -7.74
CA LYS A 89 -3.51 2.76 -8.60
C LYS A 89 -2.10 3.17 -9.05
N ASP A 90 -1.88 4.43 -9.41
CA ASP A 90 -0.56 4.89 -9.87
C ASP A 90 0.50 4.75 -8.77
N ALA A 91 0.09 4.91 -7.50
CA ALA A 91 0.95 4.68 -6.35
C ALA A 91 1.31 3.20 -6.20
N LEU A 92 0.38 2.28 -6.47
CA LEU A 92 0.64 0.84 -6.47
C LEU A 92 1.52 0.42 -7.65
N ASP A 93 1.28 0.94 -8.85
CA ASP A 93 2.11 0.73 -10.05
C ASP A 93 3.57 1.13 -9.78
N LYS A 94 3.79 2.21 -9.02
CA LYS A 94 5.14 2.62 -8.59
C LYS A 94 5.78 1.56 -7.69
N LEU A 95 5.04 1.02 -6.72
CA LEU A 95 5.56 -0.03 -5.84
C LEU A 95 5.86 -1.33 -6.60
N VAL A 96 5.13 -1.63 -7.67
CA VAL A 96 5.43 -2.75 -8.58
C VAL A 96 6.75 -2.50 -9.34
N LYS A 97 6.92 -1.29 -9.90
CA LYS A 97 8.16 -0.89 -10.58
C LYS A 97 9.37 -0.93 -9.66
N ASP A 98 9.19 -0.48 -8.42
CA ASP A 98 10.21 -0.50 -7.37
C ASP A 98 10.44 -1.92 -6.80
N LYS A 99 9.70 -2.92 -7.27
CA LYS A 99 9.75 -4.33 -6.84
C LYS A 99 9.46 -4.53 -5.36
N VAL A 100 8.73 -3.59 -4.74
CA VAL A 100 8.26 -3.71 -3.36
C VAL A 100 7.12 -4.72 -3.29
N ILE A 101 6.22 -4.71 -4.27
CA ILE A 101 5.13 -5.69 -4.43
C ILE A 101 5.15 -6.25 -5.86
N THR A 102 4.53 -7.41 -6.06
CA THR A 102 4.32 -7.96 -7.40
C THR A 102 3.03 -7.44 -8.05
N GLN A 103 2.89 -7.64 -9.36
CA GLN A 103 1.64 -7.31 -10.07
C GLN A 103 0.43 -8.06 -9.49
N ASP A 104 0.60 -9.31 -9.08
CA ASP A 104 -0.49 -10.10 -8.47
C ASP A 104 -0.87 -9.56 -7.09
N GLN A 105 0.12 -9.10 -6.33
CA GLN A 105 -0.11 -8.44 -5.04
C GLN A 105 -0.83 -7.11 -5.23
N GLU A 106 -0.44 -6.29 -6.21
CA GLU A 106 -1.17 -5.08 -6.60
C GLU A 106 -2.64 -5.41 -6.90
N ASN A 107 -2.90 -6.40 -7.75
CA ASN A 107 -4.28 -6.78 -8.11
C ASN A 107 -5.11 -7.18 -6.87
N LYS A 108 -4.53 -7.98 -5.97
CA LYS A 108 -5.18 -8.36 -4.70
C LYS A 108 -5.46 -7.14 -3.81
N ILE A 109 -4.54 -6.17 -3.77
CA ILE A 109 -4.72 -4.92 -3.02
C ILE A 109 -5.85 -4.09 -3.64
N ILE A 110 -5.88 -3.96 -4.97
CA ILE A 110 -6.95 -3.25 -5.69
C ILE A 110 -8.31 -3.88 -5.37
N ASP A 111 -8.39 -5.20 -5.43
CA ASP A 111 -9.62 -5.96 -5.16
C ASP A 111 -10.08 -5.85 -3.70
N ALA A 112 -9.14 -5.92 -2.76
CA ALA A 112 -9.41 -5.83 -1.32
C ALA A 112 -9.83 -4.43 -0.89
N LEU A 113 -9.18 -3.40 -1.44
CA LEU A 113 -9.41 -1.99 -1.09
C LEU A 113 -10.43 -1.30 -1.98
N LYS A 114 -10.97 -2.00 -2.99
CA LYS A 114 -11.92 -1.47 -3.98
C LYS A 114 -11.40 -0.20 -4.66
N ILE A 115 -10.10 -0.18 -4.95
CA ILE A 115 -9.46 0.92 -5.67
C ILE A 115 -9.96 0.90 -7.12
N LYS A 116 -10.31 2.08 -7.65
CA LYS A 116 -10.81 2.28 -9.02
C LYS A 116 -9.77 2.94 -9.90
#